data_AF-A0A971ATF1-F1
#
_entry.id   AF-A0A971ATF1-F1
#
_cell.length_a   1.000
_cell.length_b   1.000
_cell.length_c   1.000
_cell.angle_alpha   90.00
_cell.angle_beta   90.00
_cell.angle_gamma   90.00
#
_symmetry.space_group_name_H-M   'P 1'
#
loop_
_entity.id
_entity.type
_entity.pdbx_description
1 polymer ?
#
loop_
_entity_poly.entity_id
_entity_poly.type
_entity_poly.pdbx_seq_one_letter_code
_entity_poly.pdbx_strand_id
1 'polypeptide(L)'
;IPHIEFCREIARRFNHLFAKVFPEPKELIGKVPLLPGVDGRKMSKSYNNAISLTASTEEIVTRVRQMITDPQRIRKDDLGHPEVCVVFKFHKIYSSDVNSIEQNCREGKIGCVACKKYLAENIDKVLAPCRERRKMWELEGKVEQVLAEGAEKARKVASQTLNEVRQVMGF
;
A
#
# COMPACT_ATOMS: atom_id res chain seq x y z
N ILE A 1 -2.05 11.71 11.01
CA ILE A 1 -1.72 12.31 12.31
C ILE A 1 -2.85 13.21 12.82
N PRO A 2 -3.35 14.22 12.06
CA PRO A 2 -4.39 15.13 12.58
C PRO A 2 -5.64 14.45 13.12
N HIS A 3 -6.17 13.43 12.42
CA HIS A 3 -7.34 12.68 12.88
C HIS A 3 -7.09 11.86 14.16
N ILE A 4 -5.85 11.39 14.38
CA ILE A 4 -5.50 10.65 15.61
C ILE A 4 -5.39 11.60 16.79
N GLU A 5 -4.81 12.79 16.59
CA GLU A 5 -4.79 13.85 17.62
C GLU A 5 -6.19 14.28 18.04
N PHE A 6 -7.07 14.49 17.08
CA PHE A 6 -8.47 14.80 17.37
C PHE A 6 -9.14 13.69 18.20
N CYS A 7 -8.86 12.42 17.91
CA CYS A 7 -9.35 11.30 18.70
C CYS A 7 -8.80 11.31 20.14
N ARG A 8 -7.52 11.66 20.34
CA ARG A 8 -6.92 11.83 21.68
C ARG A 8 -7.56 12.97 22.46
N GLU A 9 -7.83 14.09 21.81
CA GLU A 9 -8.52 15.21 22.44
C GLU A 9 -9.92 14.82 22.91
N ILE A 10 -10.68 14.11 22.08
CA ILE A 10 -11.99 13.58 22.46
C ILE A 10 -11.87 12.63 23.65
N ALA A 11 -10.94 11.67 23.59
CA ALA A 11 -10.74 10.69 24.67
C ALA A 11 -10.35 11.38 25.99
N ARG A 12 -9.39 12.32 25.96
CA ARG A 12 -8.96 13.09 27.14
C ARG A 12 -10.11 13.92 27.71
N ARG A 13 -10.87 14.61 26.85
CA ARG A 13 -12.00 15.45 27.28
C ARG A 13 -13.09 14.60 27.91
N PHE A 14 -13.46 13.47 27.31
CA PHE A 14 -14.44 12.54 27.89
C PHE A 14 -13.98 12.04 29.25
N ASN A 15 -12.73 11.58 29.34
CA ASN A 15 -12.17 11.04 30.58
C ASN A 15 -12.07 12.08 31.70
N HIS A 16 -11.89 13.35 31.35
CA HIS A 16 -11.87 14.46 32.31
C HIS A 16 -13.28 14.83 32.81
N LEU A 17 -14.29 14.79 31.93
CA LEU A 17 -15.66 15.18 32.27
C LEU A 17 -16.44 14.11 33.04
N PHE A 18 -16.19 12.83 32.74
CA PHE A 18 -16.97 11.71 33.30
C PHE A 18 -16.08 10.77 34.12
N ALA A 19 -15.44 9.80 33.46
CA ALA A 19 -14.52 8.85 34.08
C ALA A 19 -13.55 8.30 33.02
N LYS A 20 -12.45 7.71 33.49
CA LYS A 20 -11.39 7.18 32.61
C LYS A 20 -11.83 5.88 31.93
N VAL A 21 -12.51 6.00 30.79
CA VAL A 21 -13.02 4.89 29.97
C VAL A 21 -12.18 4.68 28.71
N PHE A 22 -11.85 5.76 27.99
CA PHE A 22 -11.18 5.64 26.70
C PHE A 22 -9.65 5.68 26.85
N PRO A 23 -8.90 4.65 26.41
CA PRO A 23 -7.46 4.75 26.28
C PRO A 23 -7.10 5.72 25.14
N GLU A 24 -5.96 6.42 25.28
CA GLU A 24 -5.48 7.31 24.22
C GLU A 24 -4.82 6.50 23.10
N PRO A 25 -5.30 6.58 21.85
CA PRO A 25 -4.76 5.79 20.75
C PRO A 25 -3.35 6.26 20.39
N LYS A 26 -2.45 5.33 20.10
CA LYS A 26 -1.10 5.60 19.58
C LYS A 26 -1.09 5.57 18.05
N GLU A 27 -0.36 6.47 17.42
CA GLU A 27 -0.16 6.46 15.99
C GLU A 27 0.85 5.38 15.59
N LEU A 28 0.60 4.75 14.44
CA LEU A 28 1.56 3.86 13.79
C LEU A 28 1.88 4.47 12.43
N ILE A 29 3.07 5.08 12.32
CA ILE A 29 3.52 5.74 11.10
C ILE A 29 4.22 4.70 10.22
N GLY A 30 3.67 4.47 9.02
CA GLY A 30 4.27 3.58 8.03
C GLY A 30 5.61 4.10 7.51
N LYS A 31 6.56 3.19 7.26
CA LYS A 31 7.90 3.51 6.73
C LYS A 31 7.88 4.05 5.29
N VAL A 32 6.83 3.77 4.53
CA VAL A 32 6.65 4.21 3.15
C VAL A 32 5.44 5.12 3.09
N PRO A 33 5.62 6.45 2.88
CA PRO A 33 4.51 7.38 2.98
C PRO A 33 3.57 7.31 1.76
N LEU A 34 4.10 7.04 0.56
CA LEU A 34 3.31 7.06 -0.67
C LEU A 34 4.03 6.34 -1.83
N LEU A 35 3.34 5.41 -2.48
CA LEU A 35 3.82 4.77 -3.72
C LEU A 35 3.29 5.56 -4.94
N PRO A 36 4.16 5.99 -5.87
CA PRO A 36 3.70 6.58 -7.12
C PRO A 36 3.02 5.54 -8.03
N GLY A 37 2.06 6.00 -8.83
CA GLY A 37 1.52 5.23 -9.95
C GLY A 37 2.49 5.19 -11.12
N VAL A 38 2.09 4.53 -12.20
CA VAL A 38 2.93 4.39 -13.40
C VAL A 38 3.32 5.73 -14.04
N ASP A 39 2.50 6.76 -13.84
CA ASP A 39 2.71 8.14 -14.31
C ASP A 39 3.52 9.02 -13.34
N GLY A 40 4.04 8.46 -12.24
CA GLY A 40 4.80 9.20 -11.22
C GLY A 40 3.96 10.03 -10.24
N ARG A 41 2.65 10.18 -10.48
CA ARG A 41 1.71 10.83 -9.54
C ARG A 41 1.34 9.86 -8.42
N LYS A 42 0.55 10.30 -7.42
CA LYS A 42 0.00 9.38 -6.41
C LYS A 42 -0.72 8.22 -7.09
N MET A 43 -0.39 6.99 -6.68
CA MET A 43 -1.11 5.82 -7.17
C MET A 43 -2.58 5.89 -6.74
N SER A 44 -3.49 5.84 -7.70
CA SER A 44 -4.93 5.86 -7.49
C SER A 44 -5.66 5.11 -8.60
N LYS A 45 -6.73 4.39 -8.22
CA LYS A 45 -7.64 3.78 -9.19
C LYS A 45 -8.30 4.84 -10.09
N SER A 46 -8.65 6.00 -9.52
CA SER A 46 -9.30 7.09 -10.26
C SER A 46 -8.41 7.75 -11.31
N TYR A 47 -7.09 7.73 -11.12
CA TYR A 47 -6.13 8.23 -12.10
C TYR A 47 -5.77 7.18 -13.14
N ASN A 48 -6.32 5.97 -13.02
CA ASN A 48 -5.99 4.82 -13.85
C ASN A 48 -4.47 4.59 -13.96
N ASN A 49 -3.73 4.84 -12.88
CA ASN A 49 -2.27 4.72 -12.82
C ASN A 49 -1.79 3.63 -11.83
N ALA A 50 -2.72 2.83 -11.32
CA ALA A 50 -2.47 1.78 -10.33
C ALA A 50 -2.22 0.41 -10.97
N ILE A 51 -1.47 -0.43 -10.25
CA ILE A 51 -1.34 -1.87 -10.54
C ILE A 51 -2.14 -2.60 -9.47
N SER A 52 -3.14 -3.38 -9.87
CA SER A 52 -3.97 -4.15 -8.93
C SER A 52 -3.17 -5.28 -8.30
N LEU A 53 -3.46 -5.62 -7.03
CA LEU A 53 -2.93 -6.83 -6.38
C LEU A 53 -3.36 -8.12 -7.09
N THR A 54 -4.45 -8.05 -7.83
CA THR A 54 -5.00 -9.17 -8.61
C THR A 54 -4.71 -9.05 -10.11
N ALA A 55 -3.88 -8.09 -10.52
CA ALA A 55 -3.56 -7.85 -11.92
C ALA A 55 -2.95 -9.09 -12.57
N SER A 56 -3.38 -9.43 -13.78
CA SER A 56 -2.79 -10.54 -14.54
C SER A 56 -1.33 -10.25 -14.88
N THR A 57 -0.57 -11.29 -15.22
CA THR A 57 0.84 -11.13 -15.66
C THR A 57 0.92 -10.16 -16.86
N GLU A 58 -0.02 -10.25 -17.80
CA GLU A 58 -0.11 -9.35 -18.96
C GLU A 58 -0.41 -7.90 -18.56
N GLU A 59 -1.32 -7.70 -17.61
CA GLU A 59 -1.62 -6.37 -17.09
C GLU A 59 -0.39 -5.76 -16.38
N ILE A 60 0.31 -6.54 -15.54
CA ILE A 60 1.54 -6.08 -14.87
C ILE A 60 2.57 -5.65 -15.90
N VAL A 61 2.85 -6.48 -16.92
CA VAL A 61 3.82 -6.16 -17.98
C VAL A 61 3.41 -4.88 -18.71
N THR A 62 2.13 -4.74 -19.05
CA THR A 62 1.61 -3.56 -19.77
C THR A 62 1.75 -2.28 -18.92
N ARG A 63 1.37 -2.34 -17.65
CA ARG A 63 1.45 -1.20 -16.72
C ARG A 63 2.89 -0.80 -16.42
N VAL A 64 3.77 -1.78 -16.18
CA VAL A 64 5.20 -1.53 -15.93
C VAL A 64 5.87 -0.95 -17.18
N ARG A 65 5.48 -1.37 -18.38
CA ARG A 65 5.97 -0.79 -19.63
C ARG A 65 5.65 0.70 -19.73
N GLN A 66 4.49 1.13 -19.26
CA GLN A 66 4.03 2.53 -19.26
C GLN A 66 4.70 3.40 -18.19
N MET A 67 5.47 2.83 -17.26
CA MET A 67 6.07 3.60 -16.18
C MET A 67 6.99 4.73 -16.68
N ILE A 68 6.87 5.92 -16.11
CA ILE A 68 7.78 7.03 -16.40
C ILE A 68 9.17 6.70 -15.86
N THR A 69 10.17 6.82 -16.74
CA THR A 69 11.59 6.69 -16.41
C THR A 69 12.26 8.06 -16.41
N ASP A 70 13.58 8.09 -16.25
CA ASP A 70 14.38 9.31 -16.39
C ASP A 70 14.17 9.93 -17.80
N PRO A 71 13.65 11.18 -17.90
CA PRO A 71 13.47 11.88 -19.17
C PRO A 71 14.79 12.20 -19.88
N GLN A 72 15.90 12.31 -19.15
CA GLN A 72 17.22 12.63 -19.72
C GLN A 72 17.86 11.42 -20.41
N ARG A 73 17.31 10.22 -20.20
CA ARG A 73 17.83 8.99 -20.75
C ARG A 73 17.14 8.66 -22.08
N ILE A 74 17.61 9.29 -23.15
CA ILE A 74 17.00 9.22 -24.49
C ILE A 74 17.44 7.94 -25.21
N ARG A 75 18.73 7.60 -25.12
CA ARG A 75 19.34 6.40 -25.71
C ARG A 75 19.60 5.34 -24.64
N LYS A 76 19.81 4.11 -25.09
CA LYS A 76 20.07 2.96 -24.22
C LYS A 76 21.31 3.16 -23.36
N ASP A 77 22.37 3.71 -23.95
CA ASP A 77 23.70 3.80 -23.31
C ASP A 77 23.90 5.14 -22.59
N ASP A 78 22.88 6.01 -22.57
CA ASP A 78 22.89 7.22 -21.77
C ASP A 78 22.88 6.84 -20.28
N LEU A 79 23.68 7.57 -19.49
CA LEU A 79 23.73 7.43 -18.04
C LEU A 79 22.37 7.79 -17.44
N GLY A 80 21.89 6.98 -16.51
CA GLY A 80 20.58 7.17 -15.89
C GLY A 80 20.65 7.75 -14.47
N HIS A 81 19.56 8.40 -14.06
CA HIS A 81 19.34 8.88 -12.70
C HIS A 81 18.22 8.08 -12.01
N PRO A 82 18.56 7.07 -11.18
CA PRO A 82 17.57 6.21 -10.53
C PRO A 82 16.62 6.97 -9.58
N GLU A 83 17.04 8.12 -9.05
CA GLU A 83 16.29 8.91 -8.05
C GLU A 83 15.00 9.52 -8.63
N VAL A 84 15.03 9.91 -9.90
CA VAL A 84 13.87 10.49 -10.61
C VAL A 84 13.01 9.42 -11.30
N CYS A 85 13.47 8.17 -11.32
CA CYS A 85 12.83 7.08 -12.05
C CYS A 85 11.76 6.37 -11.22
N VAL A 86 10.53 6.27 -11.73
CA VAL A 86 9.43 5.53 -11.06
C VAL A 86 9.76 4.05 -10.97
N VAL A 87 10.33 3.47 -12.04
CA VAL A 87 10.71 2.05 -12.10
C VAL A 87 11.68 1.70 -10.96
N PHE A 88 12.66 2.56 -10.68
CA PHE A 88 13.61 2.31 -9.60
C PHE A 88 12.97 2.38 -8.21
N LYS A 89 11.99 3.27 -8.00
CA LYS A 89 11.21 3.31 -6.75
C LYS A 89 10.48 1.98 -6.49
N PHE A 90 10.00 1.31 -7.54
CA PHE A 90 9.41 -0.02 -7.43
C PHE A 90 10.45 -1.11 -7.18
N HIS A 91 11.64 -1.04 -7.80
CA HIS A 91 12.72 -1.98 -7.50
C HIS A 91 13.10 -1.99 -6.01
N LYS A 92 13.09 -0.83 -5.35
CA LYS A 92 13.31 -0.74 -3.88
C LYS A 92 12.33 -1.56 -3.04
N ILE A 93 11.18 -1.94 -3.60
CA ILE A 93 10.11 -2.67 -2.91
C ILE A 93 10.09 -4.14 -3.34
N TYR A 94 10.26 -4.39 -4.65
CA TYR A 94 10.03 -5.71 -5.24
C TYR A 94 11.29 -6.48 -5.62
N SER A 95 12.46 -5.84 -5.64
CA SER A 95 13.72 -6.48 -6.02
C SER A 95 14.67 -6.60 -4.83
N SER A 96 15.44 -7.69 -4.78
CA SER A 96 16.44 -7.95 -3.75
C SER A 96 17.82 -7.36 -4.09
N ASP A 97 18.11 -7.16 -5.36
CA ASP A 97 19.39 -6.75 -5.95
C ASP A 97 19.42 -5.26 -6.33
N VAL A 98 18.74 -4.42 -5.55
CA VAL A 98 18.54 -2.97 -5.82
C VAL A 98 19.84 -2.24 -6.14
N ASN A 99 20.93 -2.51 -5.39
CA ASN A 99 22.22 -1.84 -5.58
C ASN A 99 22.83 -2.15 -6.97
N SER A 100 22.69 -3.39 -7.44
CA SER A 100 23.18 -3.80 -8.76
C SER A 100 22.38 -3.10 -9.86
N ILE A 101 21.05 -3.04 -9.71
CA ILE A 101 20.17 -2.34 -10.66
C ILE A 101 20.50 -0.86 -10.71
N GLU A 102 20.76 -0.24 -9.54
CA GLU A 102 21.14 1.15 -9.42
C GLU A 102 22.45 1.43 -10.18
N GLN A 103 23.49 0.64 -9.89
CA GLN A 103 24.79 0.78 -10.52
C GLN A 103 24.70 0.60 -12.04
N ASN A 104 24.03 -0.46 -12.50
CA ASN A 104 23.87 -0.71 -13.94
C ASN A 104 23.08 0.39 -14.65
N CYS A 105 22.13 1.04 -13.96
CA CYS A 105 21.38 2.17 -14.50
C CYS A 105 22.27 3.42 -14.61
N ARG A 106 23.03 3.75 -13.56
CA ARG A 106 23.95 4.89 -13.54
C ARG A 106 25.06 4.76 -14.57
N GLU A 107 25.57 3.56 -14.79
CA GLU A 107 26.63 3.26 -15.75
C GLU A 107 26.11 3.04 -17.19
N GLY A 108 24.80 3.15 -17.43
CA GLY A 108 24.21 2.95 -18.76
C GLY A 108 24.22 1.48 -19.25
N LYS A 109 24.63 0.52 -18.42
CA LYS A 109 24.79 -0.90 -18.78
C LYS A 109 23.47 -1.62 -19.06
N ILE A 110 22.36 -1.16 -18.47
CA ILE A 110 21.02 -1.78 -18.64
C ILE A 110 19.99 -0.80 -19.22
N GLY A 111 19.41 -1.11 -20.38
CA GLY A 111 18.36 -0.28 -20.98
C GLY A 111 17.04 -0.29 -20.19
N CYS A 112 16.28 0.82 -20.24
CA CYS A 112 14.99 0.96 -19.54
C CYS A 112 13.99 -0.16 -19.84
N VAL A 113 13.97 -0.68 -21.07
CA VAL A 113 13.07 -1.78 -21.46
C VAL A 113 13.43 -3.09 -20.72
N ALA A 114 14.71 -3.44 -20.66
CA ALA A 114 15.18 -4.63 -19.95
C ALA A 114 14.96 -4.50 -18.44
N CYS A 115 15.25 -3.32 -17.87
CA CYS A 115 14.99 -3.00 -16.46
C CYS A 115 13.50 -3.15 -16.10
N LYS A 116 12.60 -2.60 -16.94
CA LYS A 116 11.14 -2.75 -16.78
C LYS A 116 10.67 -4.20 -16.88
N LYS A 117 11.23 -5.00 -17.81
CA LYS A 117 10.90 -6.42 -17.91
C LYS A 117 11.27 -7.17 -16.63
N TYR A 118 12.48 -6.93 -16.13
CA TYR A 118 12.95 -7.51 -14.87
C TYR A 118 12.07 -7.10 -13.68
N LEU A 119 11.64 -5.83 -13.62
CA LEU A 119 10.70 -5.37 -12.61
C LEU A 119 9.37 -6.11 -12.68
N ALA A 120 8.80 -6.25 -13.88
CA ALA A 120 7.50 -6.90 -14.08
C ALA A 120 7.53 -8.36 -13.60
N GLU A 121 8.60 -9.09 -13.89
CA GLU A 121 8.79 -10.47 -13.40
C GLU A 121 8.84 -10.54 -11.88
N ASN A 122 9.51 -9.60 -11.22
CA ASN A 122 9.59 -9.55 -9.77
C ASN A 122 8.26 -9.18 -9.11
N ILE A 123 7.53 -8.21 -9.67
CA ILE A 123 6.17 -7.86 -9.22
C ILE A 123 5.26 -9.08 -9.38
N ASP A 124 5.34 -9.78 -10.50
CA ASP A 124 4.49 -10.94 -10.78
C ASP A 124 4.72 -12.08 -9.80
N LYS A 125 5.98 -12.37 -9.45
CA LYS A 125 6.33 -13.37 -8.42
C LYS A 125 5.71 -13.05 -7.06
N VAL A 126 5.70 -11.77 -6.68
CA VAL A 126 5.11 -11.33 -5.40
C VAL A 126 3.59 -11.35 -5.43
N LEU A 127 2.96 -11.03 -6.56
CA LEU A 127 1.50 -10.96 -6.69
C LEU A 127 0.84 -12.30 -7.06
N ALA A 128 1.59 -13.26 -7.61
CA ALA A 128 1.05 -14.58 -7.98
C ALA A 128 0.31 -15.28 -6.80
N PRO A 129 0.89 -15.35 -5.58
CA PRO A 129 0.18 -15.94 -4.44
C PRO A 129 -1.08 -15.15 -4.06
N CYS A 130 -1.09 -13.82 -4.23
CA CYS A 130 -2.27 -13.00 -3.98
C CYS A 130 -3.42 -13.35 -4.94
N ARG A 131 -3.11 -13.54 -6.23
CA ARG A 131 -4.09 -13.95 -7.24
C ARG A 131 -4.66 -15.33 -6.96
N GLU A 132 -3.82 -16.29 -6.63
CA GLU A 132 -4.24 -17.66 -6.29
C GLU A 132 -5.17 -17.67 -5.08
N ARG A 133 -4.78 -16.97 -4.01
CA ARG A 133 -5.62 -16.80 -2.82
C ARG A 133 -6.95 -16.15 -3.19
N ARG A 134 -6.95 -15.09 -4.01
CA ARG A 134 -8.19 -14.44 -4.43
C ARG A 134 -9.15 -15.41 -5.12
N LYS A 135 -8.66 -16.21 -6.07
CA LYS A 135 -9.47 -17.23 -6.77
C LYS A 135 -10.04 -18.28 -5.81
N MET A 136 -9.23 -18.76 -4.87
CA MET A 136 -9.67 -19.69 -3.83
C MET A 136 -10.84 -19.10 -3.01
N TRP A 137 -10.69 -17.84 -2.55
CA TRP A 137 -11.75 -17.16 -1.80
C TRP A 137 -13.01 -16.85 -2.62
N GLU A 138 -12.89 -16.66 -3.93
CA GLU A 138 -14.05 -16.51 -4.83
C GLU A 138 -14.86 -17.80 -4.94
N LEU A 139 -14.19 -18.96 -4.99
CA LEU A 139 -14.85 -20.27 -5.06
C LEU A 139 -15.49 -20.68 -3.74
N GLU A 140 -14.83 -20.39 -2.62
CA GLU A 140 -15.33 -20.78 -1.29
C GLU A 140 -16.57 -19.99 -0.87
N GLY A 141 -16.78 -18.78 -1.37
CA GLY A 141 -17.94 -17.94 -1.01
C GLY A 141 -17.98 -17.48 0.45
N LYS A 142 -16.92 -17.71 1.24
CA LYS A 142 -16.89 -17.44 2.69
C LYS A 142 -16.58 -16.00 3.10
N VAL A 143 -16.37 -15.10 2.13
CA VAL A 143 -16.03 -13.70 2.43
C VAL A 143 -17.11 -13.05 3.29
N GLU A 144 -18.39 -13.29 2.98
CA GLU A 144 -19.50 -12.75 3.76
C GLU A 144 -19.54 -13.30 5.19
N GLN A 145 -19.24 -14.59 5.36
CA GLN A 145 -19.15 -15.20 6.69
C GLN A 145 -18.05 -14.55 7.53
N VAL A 146 -16.85 -14.34 6.96
CA VAL A 146 -15.74 -13.68 7.65
C VAL A 146 -16.12 -12.24 8.04
N LEU A 147 -16.82 -11.52 7.17
CA LEU A 147 -17.31 -10.18 7.48
C LEU A 147 -18.37 -10.18 8.58
N ALA A 148 -19.30 -11.14 8.55
CA ALA A 148 -20.35 -11.30 9.56
C ALA A 148 -19.75 -11.62 10.95
N GLU A 149 -18.82 -12.57 11.02
CA GLU A 149 -18.11 -12.93 12.25
C GLU A 149 -17.29 -11.75 12.80
N GLY A 150 -16.60 -11.02 11.91
CA GLY A 150 -15.87 -9.80 12.28
C GLY A 150 -16.78 -8.72 12.85
N ALA A 151 -17.94 -8.51 12.22
CA ALA A 151 -18.94 -7.55 12.66
C ALA A 151 -19.53 -7.94 14.03
N GLU A 152 -19.78 -9.23 14.28
CA GLU A 152 -20.26 -9.72 15.57
C GLU A 152 -19.23 -9.49 16.68
N LYS A 153 -17.96 -9.81 16.43
CA LYS A 153 -16.86 -9.56 17.38
C LYS A 153 -16.72 -8.06 17.68
N ALA A 154 -16.73 -7.22 16.65
CA ALA A 154 -16.65 -5.76 16.81
C ALA A 154 -17.85 -5.21 17.58
N ARG A 155 -19.07 -5.71 17.31
CA ARG A 155 -20.29 -5.30 18.01
C ARG A 155 -20.23 -5.63 19.50
N LYS A 156 -19.73 -6.81 19.88
CA LYS A 156 -19.59 -7.19 21.30
C LYS A 156 -18.70 -6.19 22.06
N VAL A 157 -17.53 -5.86 21.49
CA VAL A 157 -16.59 -4.89 22.09
C VAL A 157 -17.22 -3.49 22.15
N ALA A 158 -17.81 -3.02 21.05
CA ALA A 158 -18.43 -1.70 20.99
C ALA A 158 -19.60 -1.56 21.98
N SER A 159 -20.44 -2.59 22.11
CA SER A 159 -21.55 -2.59 23.07
C SER A 159 -21.07 -2.56 24.52
N GLN A 160 -19.99 -3.27 24.86
CA GLN A 160 -19.38 -3.20 26.19
C GLN A 160 -18.90 -1.78 26.49
N THR A 161 -18.14 -1.17 25.59
CA THR A 161 -17.67 0.22 25.74
C THR A 161 -18.83 1.20 25.83
N LEU A 162 -19.89 1.05 25.04
CA LEU A 162 -21.07 1.91 25.11
C LEU A 162 -21.83 1.78 26.43
N ASN A 163 -21.88 0.59 27.02
CA ASN A 163 -22.49 0.40 28.34
C ASN A 163 -21.68 1.12 29.43
N GLU A 164 -20.36 1.02 29.42
CA GLU A 164 -19.49 1.77 30.34
C GLU A 164 -19.70 3.28 30.18
N VAL A 165 -19.76 3.77 28.94
CA VAL A 165 -20.03 5.19 28.64
C VAL A 165 -21.38 5.63 29.20
N ARG A 166 -22.45 4.86 28.98
CA ARG A 166 -23.80 5.19 29.50
C ARG A 166 -23.81 5.24 31.03
N GLN A 167 -23.18 4.26 31.68
CA GLN A 167 -23.10 4.20 33.14
C GLN A 167 -22.40 5.44 33.72
N VAL A 168 -21.26 5.87 33.16
CA VAL A 168 -20.52 7.02 33.69
C VAL A 168 -21.18 8.37 33.34
N MET A 169 -22.01 8.40 32.29
CA MET A 169 -22.80 9.57 31.91
C MET A 169 -24.15 9.65 32.65
N GLY A 170 -24.58 8.59 33.33
CA GLY A 170 -25.85 8.54 34.07
C GLY A 170 -27.09 8.22 33.21
N PHE A 171 -26.93 7.46 32.13
CA PHE A 171 -28.02 6.94 31.29
C PHE A 171 -28.36 5.47 31.59
#